data_AF-A0A8X6I7K4-F1
#
_entry.id   AF-A0A8X6I7K4-F1
#
_cell.length_a   1.000
_cell.length_b   1.000
_cell.length_c   1.000
_cell.angle_alpha   90.00
_cell.angle_beta   90.00
_cell.angle_gamma   90.00
#
_symmetry.space_group_name_H-M   'P 1'
#
loop_
_entity.id
_entity.type
_entity.pdbx_description
1 polymer ?
#
loop_
_entity_poly.entity_id
_entity_poly.type
_entity_poly.pdbx_seq_one_letter_code
_entity_poly.pdbx_strand_id
1 'polypeptide(L)'
;MAATQDYFYEPGDVIYEGKPFMRAIGKKLWGKRCTNCLRRESDLKFCKGCGIMKYCSKICQKADWCYHKFECSLLKCCSDGEHLCTSVLIGNVIMKMQKANWKPSSEKILNETVSFDSLRTLRGESSTNSIFGIALETLKNSLNAYIGEKNIPDDKLLRSLIGK
;
A
#
# COMPACT_ATOMS: atom_id res chain seq x y z
N MET A 1 7.36 -8.40 -19.39
CA MET A 1 8.73 -7.87 -19.57
C MET A 1 9.51 -8.86 -20.41
N ALA A 2 9.70 -8.55 -21.69
CA ALA A 2 10.69 -9.19 -22.55
C ALA A 2 11.75 -8.12 -22.88
N ALA A 3 13.01 -8.52 -23.03
CA ALA A 3 14.04 -7.59 -23.50
C ALA A 3 13.63 -7.08 -24.89
N THR A 4 13.47 -5.77 -25.03
CA THR A 4 13.08 -5.15 -26.30
C THR A 4 14.15 -4.13 -26.67
N GLN A 5 14.91 -4.46 -27.71
CA GLN A 5 16.14 -3.84 -28.27
C GLN A 5 17.47 -4.39 -27.73
N ASP A 6 18.50 -4.26 -28.59
CA ASP A 6 19.89 -4.77 -28.51
C ASP A 6 20.72 -4.23 -27.33
N TYR A 7 20.12 -4.19 -26.14
CA TYR A 7 20.84 -3.89 -24.90
C TYR A 7 21.41 -5.20 -24.35
N PHE A 8 22.72 -5.35 -24.46
CA PHE A 8 23.48 -6.36 -23.74
C PHE A 8 23.54 -5.90 -22.27
N TYR A 9 22.91 -6.67 -21.38
CA TYR A 9 23.00 -6.49 -19.93
C TYR A 9 24.03 -7.46 -19.37
N GLU A 10 24.89 -6.96 -18.49
CA GLU A 10 25.87 -7.78 -17.78
C GLU A 10 25.37 -8.13 -16.37
N PRO A 11 25.87 -9.22 -15.76
CA PRO A 11 25.55 -9.55 -14.38
C PRO A 11 25.85 -8.38 -13.42
N GLY A 12 24.80 -7.84 -12.80
CA GLY A 12 24.89 -6.72 -11.86
C GLY A 12 24.23 -5.43 -12.36
N ASP A 13 23.85 -5.37 -13.65
CA ASP A 13 23.21 -4.18 -14.20
C ASP A 13 21.82 -3.91 -13.62
N VAL A 14 21.55 -2.62 -13.35
CA VAL A 14 20.25 -2.15 -12.92
C VAL A 14 19.39 -1.87 -14.16
N ILE A 15 18.45 -2.78 -14.43
CA ILE A 15 17.52 -2.66 -15.57
C ILE A 15 16.44 -1.60 -15.31
N TYR A 16 16.02 -1.43 -14.06
CA TYR A 16 14.98 -0.48 -13.67
C TYR A 16 15.08 -0.12 -12.18
N GLU A 17 14.94 1.17 -11.88
CA GLU A 17 14.73 1.68 -10.52
C GLU A 17 13.43 2.50 -10.49
N GLY A 18 12.51 2.12 -9.61
CA GLY A 18 11.19 2.75 -9.48
C GLY A 18 10.81 3.03 -8.05
N LYS A 19 9.96 4.02 -7.83
CA LYS A 19 9.35 4.29 -6.52
C LYS A 19 8.06 3.49 -6.39
N PRO A 20 7.80 2.86 -5.23
CA PRO A 20 6.58 2.10 -5.04
C PRO A 20 5.36 3.03 -5.17
N PHE A 21 4.32 2.57 -5.86
CA PHE A 21 3.07 3.31 -5.98
C PHE A 21 2.49 3.64 -4.60
N MET A 22 2.49 2.66 -3.69
CA MET A 22 2.20 2.77 -2.27
C MET A 22 2.99 1.72 -1.50
N ARG A 23 3.19 1.93 -0.20
CA ARG A 23 3.86 0.97 0.69
C ARG A 23 3.18 0.92 2.05
N ALA A 24 3.31 -0.21 2.73
CA ALA A 24 2.98 -0.38 4.13
C ALA A 24 4.04 -1.28 4.77
N ILE A 25 4.42 -0.99 6.02
CA ILE A 25 5.39 -1.81 6.75
C ILE A 25 4.64 -2.96 7.45
N GLY A 26 5.07 -4.20 7.22
CA GLY A 26 4.45 -5.36 7.86
C GLY A 26 4.63 -5.36 9.38
N LYS A 27 3.63 -5.85 10.11
CA LYS A 27 3.57 -5.86 11.59
C LYS A 27 4.84 -6.42 12.26
N LYS A 28 5.46 -7.45 11.67
CA LYS A 28 6.72 -8.06 12.15
C LYS A 28 7.92 -7.10 12.18
N LEU A 29 7.88 -6.04 11.38
CA LEU A 29 8.93 -5.04 11.22
C LEU A 29 8.63 -3.73 11.96
N TRP A 30 7.45 -3.58 12.55
CA TRP A 30 7.13 -2.43 13.37
C TRP A 30 8.14 -2.28 14.50
N GLY A 31 8.56 -1.04 14.74
CA GLY A 31 9.56 -0.72 15.75
C GLY A 31 11.00 -1.15 15.44
N LYS A 32 11.25 -1.88 14.35
CA LYS A 32 12.57 -2.37 13.92
C LYS A 32 13.14 -1.61 12.71
N ARG A 33 12.27 -0.97 11.93
CA ARG A 33 12.65 -0.17 10.76
C ARG A 33 11.90 1.16 10.79
N CYS A 34 12.49 2.16 10.15
CA CYS A 34 11.79 3.42 9.91
C CYS A 34 10.56 3.17 9.02
N THR A 35 9.38 3.60 9.45
CA THR A 35 8.13 3.43 8.69
C THR A 35 8.18 4.13 7.32
N ASN A 36 8.90 5.25 7.21
CA ASN A 36 9.02 6.00 5.96
C ASN A 36 10.08 5.42 5.00
N CYS A 37 11.35 5.34 5.43
CA CYS A 37 12.46 4.98 4.54
C CYS A 37 12.89 3.50 4.61
N LEU A 38 12.26 2.69 5.47
CA LEU A 38 12.51 1.26 5.67
C LEU A 38 13.93 0.88 6.13
N ARG A 39 14.82 1.86 6.31
CA ARG A 39 16.16 1.65 6.88
C ARG A 39 16.06 1.07 8.28
N ARG A 40 16.96 0.13 8.56
CA ARG A 40 17.22 -0.37 9.90
C ARG A 40 18.12 0.65 10.58
N GLU A 41 17.71 1.14 11.74
CA GLU A 41 18.46 2.10 12.54
C GLU A 41 18.40 1.64 14.00
N SER A 42 19.44 1.92 14.77
CA SER A 42 19.48 1.57 16.19
C SER A 42 18.58 2.48 17.04
N ASP A 43 18.49 3.77 16.70
CA ASP A 43 17.77 4.76 17.50
C ASP A 43 16.51 5.31 16.78
N LEU A 44 15.53 4.44 16.61
CA LEU A 44 14.23 4.83 16.05
C LEU A 44 13.33 5.48 17.12
N LYS A 45 12.71 6.61 16.79
CA LYS A 45 11.80 7.34 17.67
C LYS A 45 10.34 6.99 17.37
N PHE A 46 9.56 6.71 18.40
CA PHE A 46 8.13 6.44 18.28
C PHE A 46 7.34 7.68 17.82
N CYS A 47 6.28 7.44 17.05
CA CYS A 47 5.21 8.41 16.89
C CYS A 47 4.53 8.65 18.24
N LYS A 48 4.49 9.89 18.70
CA LYS A 48 3.83 10.25 19.97
C LYS A 48 2.31 10.05 19.97
N GLY A 49 1.68 9.98 18.79
CA GLY A 49 0.23 9.82 18.66
C GLY A 49 -0.21 8.37 18.90
N CYS A 50 0.36 7.43 18.15
CA CYS A 50 -0.02 6.01 18.23
C CYS A 50 0.87 5.17 19.15
N GLY A 51 2.10 5.61 19.45
CA GLY A 51 3.06 4.84 20.22
C GLY A 51 3.61 3.57 19.53
N ILE A 52 3.24 3.31 18.27
CA ILE A 52 3.54 2.05 17.57
C ILE A 52 4.58 2.24 16.46
N MET A 53 4.29 3.12 15.50
CA MET A 53 5.20 3.38 14.39
C MET A 53 6.45 4.12 14.85
N LYS A 54 7.59 3.83 14.22
CA LYS A 54 8.85 4.51 14.53
C LYS A 54 9.53 5.08 13.29
N TYR A 55 10.28 6.15 13.52
CA TYR A 55 10.98 6.91 12.48
C TYR A 55 12.42 7.18 12.88
N CYS A 56 13.33 7.20 11.90
CA CYS A 56 14.71 7.58 12.14
C CYS A 56 14.91 9.08 12.35
N SER A 57 13.95 9.91 11.94
CA SER A 57 14.01 11.36 12.08
C SER A 57 12.62 12.00 12.01
N LYS A 58 12.52 13.24 12.50
CA LYS A 58 11.32 14.09 12.31
C LYS A 58 11.01 14.33 10.83
N ILE A 59 12.03 14.31 9.97
CA ILE A 59 11.86 14.45 8.50
C ILE A 59 11.09 13.26 7.96
N CYS A 60 11.49 12.04 8.32
CA CYS A 60 10.78 10.83 7.94
C CYS A 60 9.36 10.77 8.49
N GLN A 61 9.14 11.19 9.74
CA GLN A 61 7.79 11.24 10.31
C GLN A 61 6.89 12.23 9.56
N LYS A 62 7.39 13.43 9.24
CA LYS A 62 6.64 14.43 8.49
C LYS A 62 6.33 13.98 7.07
N ALA A 63 7.28 13.34 6.39
CA ALA A 63 7.10 12.83 5.03
C ALA A 63 6.02 11.73 4.96
N ASP A 64 5.93 10.90 5.99
CA ASP A 64 4.95 9.80 6.08
C ASP A 64 3.58 10.27 6.59
N TRP A 65 3.48 11.48 7.15
CA TRP A 65 2.28 11.97 7.84
C TRP A 65 1.03 12.00 6.98
N CYS A 66 1.15 12.24 5.67
CA CYS A 66 0.01 12.24 4.76
C CYS A 66 -0.70 10.87 4.72
N TYR A 67 0.03 9.77 4.94
CA TYR A 67 -0.51 8.42 5.04
C TYR A 67 -0.76 8.03 6.50
N HIS A 68 0.25 8.24 7.36
CA HIS A 68 0.19 7.84 8.76
C HIS A 68 -0.87 8.58 9.56
N LYS A 69 -1.30 9.80 9.17
CA LYS A 69 -2.33 10.54 9.92
C LYS A 69 -3.61 9.73 10.14
N PHE A 70 -4.07 9.05 9.09
CA PHE A 70 -5.28 8.21 9.17
C PHE A 70 -5.01 6.96 9.99
N GLU A 71 -3.83 6.36 9.83
CA GLU A 71 -3.43 5.13 10.49
C GLU A 71 -3.16 5.34 11.99
N CYS A 72 -2.64 6.51 12.37
CA CYS A 72 -2.18 6.83 13.71
C CYS A 72 -3.29 6.68 14.75
N SER A 73 -4.50 7.16 14.43
CA SER A 73 -5.65 7.05 15.33
C SER A 73 -6.09 5.60 15.54
N LEU A 74 -5.95 4.77 14.52
CA LEU A 74 -6.43 3.38 14.56
C LEU A 74 -5.42 2.44 15.18
N LEU A 75 -4.14 2.65 14.90
CA LEU A 75 -3.08 1.94 15.61
C LEU A 75 -3.20 2.16 17.11
N LYS A 76 -3.57 3.37 17.55
CA LYS A 76 -3.80 3.66 18.97
C LYS A 76 -4.93 2.83 19.58
N CYS A 77 -5.97 2.49 18.83
CA CYS A 77 -7.17 1.81 19.34
C CYS A 77 -7.22 0.31 19.03
N CYS A 78 -6.56 -0.15 17.96
CA CYS A 78 -6.77 -1.46 17.35
C CYS A 78 -5.48 -2.04 16.75
N SER A 79 -4.37 -2.08 17.50
CA SER A 79 -3.07 -2.59 17.02
C SER A 79 -3.04 -4.10 16.72
N ASP A 80 -4.04 -4.85 17.19
CA ASP A 80 -4.08 -6.31 17.11
C ASP A 80 -4.85 -6.89 15.91
N GLY A 81 -5.39 -6.04 15.05
CA GLY A 81 -6.06 -6.48 13.83
C GLY A 81 -5.17 -7.32 12.92
N GLU A 82 -5.61 -8.54 12.61
CA GLU A 82 -4.90 -9.54 11.79
C GLU A 82 -4.59 -9.04 10.38
N HIS A 83 -5.36 -8.07 9.87
CA HIS A 83 -5.22 -7.53 8.51
C HIS A 83 -4.85 -6.05 8.45
N LEU A 84 -4.41 -5.46 9.57
CA LEU A 84 -4.19 -4.01 9.64
C LEU A 84 -3.22 -3.50 8.56
N CYS A 85 -2.14 -4.23 8.28
CA CYS A 85 -1.18 -3.84 7.23
C CYS A 85 -1.80 -3.84 5.83
N THR A 86 -2.64 -4.83 5.53
CA THR A 86 -3.34 -4.95 4.24
C THR A 86 -4.40 -3.86 4.10
N SER A 87 -5.18 -3.60 5.15
CA SER A 87 -6.15 -2.51 5.19
C SER A 87 -5.49 -1.15 5.05
N VAL A 88 -4.34 -0.92 5.69
CA VAL A 88 -3.58 0.33 5.54
C VAL A 88 -3.08 0.49 4.12
N LEU A 89 -2.51 -0.56 3.51
CA LEU A 89 -2.02 -0.50 2.14
C LEU A 89 -3.15 -0.19 1.15
N ILE A 90 -4.24 -0.95 1.21
CA ILE A 90 -5.38 -0.82 0.29
C ILE A 90 -6.10 0.51 0.51
N GLY A 91 -6.33 0.91 1.76
CA GLY A 91 -6.94 2.20 2.07
C GLY A 91 -6.10 3.37 1.56
N ASN A 92 -4.78 3.29 1.68
CA ASN A 92 -3.90 4.30 1.11
C ASN A 92 -3.94 4.35 -0.42
N VAL A 93 -4.07 3.19 -1.09
CA VAL A 93 -4.30 3.11 -2.54
C VAL A 93 -5.64 3.79 -2.91
N ILE A 94 -6.73 3.45 -2.22
CA ILE A 94 -8.06 4.03 -2.44
C ILE A 94 -7.99 5.56 -2.29
N MET A 95 -7.44 6.06 -1.19
CA MET A 95 -7.34 7.50 -0.93
C MET A 95 -6.48 8.20 -1.99
N LYS A 96 -5.38 7.58 -2.44
CA LYS A 96 -4.53 8.11 -3.52
C LYS A 96 -5.27 8.15 -4.86
N MET A 97 -6.01 7.10 -5.20
CA MET A 97 -6.82 7.02 -6.43
C MET A 97 -7.96 8.05 -6.42
N GLN A 98 -8.68 8.18 -5.31
CA GLN A 98 -9.74 9.19 -5.15
C GLN A 98 -9.22 10.61 -5.33
N LYS A 99 -8.07 10.94 -4.72
CA LYS A 99 -7.43 12.25 -4.91
C LYS A 99 -7.05 12.52 -6.37
N ALA A 100 -6.80 11.47 -7.15
CA ALA A 100 -6.51 11.54 -8.58
C ALA A 100 -7.77 11.38 -9.47
N ASN A 101 -8.98 11.47 -8.91
CA ASN A 101 -10.25 11.22 -9.62
C ASN A 101 -10.26 9.88 -10.36
N TRP A 102 -9.70 8.84 -9.73
CA TRP A 102 -9.59 7.48 -10.27
C TRP A 102 -8.83 7.38 -11.60
N LYS A 103 -7.96 8.36 -11.89
CA LYS A 103 -7.04 8.34 -13.03
C LYS A 103 -5.62 8.12 -12.51
N PRO A 104 -5.11 6.87 -12.52
CA PRO A 104 -3.78 6.61 -11.98
C PRO A 104 -2.71 7.29 -12.82
N SER A 105 -1.66 7.75 -12.15
CA SER A 105 -0.44 8.20 -12.83
C SER A 105 0.15 7.05 -13.63
N SER A 106 0.53 7.34 -14.88
CA SER A 106 1.32 6.43 -15.68
C SER A 106 2.82 6.60 -15.42
N GLU A 107 3.56 5.52 -15.60
CA GLU A 107 5.02 5.48 -15.53
C GLU A 107 5.54 4.78 -16.78
N LYS A 108 6.66 5.29 -17.33
CA LYS A 108 7.37 4.59 -18.40
C LYS A 108 8.36 3.63 -17.77
N ILE A 109 8.12 2.34 -17.95
CA ILE A 109 9.05 1.27 -17.57
C ILE A 109 9.61 0.71 -18.86
N LEU A 110 10.88 1.02 -19.13
CA LEU A 110 11.54 0.70 -20.41
C LEU A 110 10.71 1.27 -21.58
N ASN A 111 10.20 0.40 -22.46
CA ASN A 111 9.41 0.76 -23.63
C ASN A 111 7.89 0.72 -23.39
N GLU A 112 7.46 0.33 -22.20
CA GLU A 112 6.04 0.22 -21.85
C GLU A 112 5.59 1.40 -21.00
N THR A 113 4.39 1.91 -21.25
CA THR A 113 3.71 2.82 -20.33
C THR A 113 2.76 2.00 -19.48
N VAL A 114 3.06 1.90 -18.19
CA VAL A 114 2.25 1.17 -17.22
C VAL A 114 1.49 2.12 -16.32
N SER A 115 0.40 1.65 -15.71
CA SER A 115 -0.34 2.38 -14.69
C SER A 115 -0.92 1.42 -13.67
N PHE A 116 -1.53 1.93 -12.60
CA PHE A 116 -2.25 1.05 -11.66
C PHE A 116 -3.34 0.22 -12.36
N ASP A 117 -3.94 0.75 -13.44
CA ASP A 117 -4.96 0.06 -14.20
C ASP A 117 -4.41 -1.09 -15.03
N SER A 118 -3.13 -1.04 -15.44
CA SER A 118 -2.48 -2.13 -16.15
C SER A 118 -2.11 -3.32 -15.25
N LEU A 119 -2.28 -3.21 -13.91
CA LEU A 119 -2.13 -4.36 -13.02
C LEU A 119 -3.15 -5.43 -13.38
N ARG A 120 -2.64 -6.65 -13.60
CA ARG A 120 -3.44 -7.81 -13.99
C ARG A 120 -4.25 -8.31 -12.81
N THR A 121 -5.57 -8.26 -12.94
CA THR A 121 -6.48 -8.93 -12.00
C THR A 121 -6.37 -10.45 -12.19
N LEU A 122 -5.94 -11.18 -11.16
CA LEU A 122 -5.79 -12.65 -11.25
C LEU A 122 -7.11 -13.42 -11.12
N ARG A 123 -8.22 -12.73 -10.81
CA ARG A 123 -9.56 -13.32 -10.72
C ARG A 123 -10.43 -12.89 -11.90
N GLY A 124 -11.00 -13.85 -12.60
CA GLY A 124 -12.14 -13.59 -13.50
C GLY A 124 -13.36 -13.13 -12.70
N GLU A 125 -14.31 -12.47 -13.37
CA GLU A 125 -15.52 -11.86 -12.80
C GLU A 125 -16.43 -12.83 -12.00
N SER A 126 -16.15 -14.13 -12.02
CA SER A 126 -17.03 -15.18 -11.49
C SER A 126 -16.46 -16.08 -10.39
N SER A 127 -15.35 -15.74 -9.71
CA SER A 127 -14.89 -16.64 -8.63
C SER A 127 -15.76 -16.49 -7.37
N THR A 128 -16.87 -17.22 -7.33
CA THR A 128 -17.76 -17.46 -6.17
C THR A 128 -17.09 -18.33 -5.11
N ASN A 129 -15.81 -18.09 -4.82
CA ASN A 129 -15.12 -18.79 -3.75
C ASN A 129 -15.55 -18.16 -2.41
N SER A 130 -16.30 -18.91 -1.61
CA SER A 130 -16.82 -18.47 -0.31
C SER A 130 -15.73 -17.90 0.60
N ILE A 131 -14.50 -18.43 0.54
CA ILE A 131 -13.36 -17.98 1.34
C ILE A 131 -12.95 -16.55 0.95
N PHE A 132 -12.95 -16.23 -0.36
CA PHE A 132 -12.62 -14.89 -0.82
C PHE A 132 -13.71 -13.88 -0.44
N GLY A 133 -14.98 -14.27 -0.52
CA GLY A 133 -16.09 -13.44 -0.05
C GLY A 133 -15.94 -13.08 1.42
N ILE A 134 -15.66 -14.08 2.27
CA ILE A 134 -15.43 -13.86 3.71
C ILE A 134 -14.24 -12.92 3.95
N ALA A 135 -13.09 -13.20 3.32
CA ALA A 135 -11.89 -12.37 3.46
C ALA A 135 -12.13 -10.93 2.99
N LEU A 136 -12.89 -10.74 1.91
CA LEU A 136 -13.25 -9.42 1.39
C LEU A 136 -14.12 -8.65 2.39
N GLU A 137 -15.11 -9.28 3.00
CA GLU A 137 -15.97 -8.65 4.00
C GLU A 137 -15.20 -8.30 5.28
N THR A 138 -14.33 -9.19 5.77
CA THR A 138 -13.43 -8.88 6.90
C THR A 138 -12.51 -7.69 6.59
N LEU A 139 -11.99 -7.63 5.36
CA LEU A 139 -11.15 -6.53 4.90
C LEU A 139 -11.96 -5.23 4.76
N LYS A 140 -13.17 -5.27 4.20
CA LYS A 140 -14.09 -4.12 4.13
C LYS A 140 -14.36 -3.52 5.50
N ASN A 141 -14.65 -4.34 6.51
CA ASN A 141 -14.88 -3.86 7.87
C ASN A 141 -13.64 -3.13 8.42
N SER A 142 -12.46 -3.70 8.17
CA SER A 142 -11.18 -3.08 8.55
C SER A 142 -10.89 -1.79 7.77
N LEU A 143 -11.24 -1.75 6.48
CA LEU A 143 -11.16 -0.55 5.64
C LEU A 143 -12.14 0.51 6.10
N ASN A 144 -13.36 0.15 6.50
CA ASN A 144 -14.34 1.09 7.04
C ASN A 144 -13.83 1.74 8.31
N ALA A 145 -13.26 0.95 9.22
CA ALA A 145 -12.57 1.50 10.37
C ALA A 145 -11.41 2.42 9.96
N TYR A 146 -10.69 2.08 8.87
CA TYR A 146 -9.51 2.82 8.41
C TYR A 146 -9.77 4.14 7.71
N ILE A 147 -10.46 4.09 6.57
CA ILE A 147 -10.71 5.23 5.71
C ILE A 147 -12.11 5.83 5.92
N GLY A 148 -12.99 5.16 6.67
CA GLY A 148 -14.38 5.59 6.86
C GLY A 148 -15.28 5.25 5.68
N GLU A 149 -16.54 4.95 5.97
CA GLU A 149 -17.54 4.43 5.01
C GLU A 149 -17.66 5.28 3.74
N LYS A 150 -17.68 6.61 3.90
CA LYS A 150 -17.78 7.57 2.80
C LYS A 150 -16.63 7.50 1.78
N ASN A 151 -15.48 6.93 2.17
CA ASN A 151 -14.31 6.80 1.31
C ASN A 151 -14.20 5.38 0.72
N ILE A 152 -15.06 4.44 1.10
CA ILE A 152 -15.08 3.11 0.51
C ILE A 152 -15.72 3.23 -0.90
N PRO A 153 -15.05 2.75 -1.96
CA PRO A 153 -15.64 2.70 -3.29
C PRO A 153 -16.77 1.66 -3.37
N ASP A 154 -17.52 1.66 -4.47
CA ASP A 154 -18.52 0.63 -4.72
C ASP A 154 -17.90 -0.79 -4.75
N ASP A 155 -18.73 -1.80 -4.49
CA ASP A 155 -18.27 -3.19 -4.35
C ASP A 155 -17.55 -3.71 -5.60
N LYS A 156 -17.99 -3.30 -6.80
CA LYS A 156 -17.39 -3.73 -8.06
C LYS A 156 -15.97 -3.17 -8.18
N LEU A 157 -15.79 -1.88 -7.91
CA LEU A 157 -14.49 -1.24 -7.93
C LEU A 157 -13.58 -1.78 -6.83
N LEU A 158 -14.10 -1.99 -5.60
CA LEU A 158 -13.32 -2.55 -4.50
C LEU A 158 -12.80 -3.96 -4.81
N ARG A 159 -13.64 -4.83 -5.38
CA ARG A 159 -13.24 -6.17 -5.84
C ARG A 159 -12.17 -6.11 -6.92
N SER A 160 -12.30 -5.18 -7.86
CA SER A 160 -11.29 -4.97 -8.90
C SER A 160 -9.94 -4.54 -8.31
N LEU A 161 -9.95 -3.60 -7.36
CA LEU A 161 -8.74 -3.13 -6.67
C LEU A 161 -8.05 -4.23 -5.86
N ILE A 162 -8.81 -5.10 -5.21
CA ILE A 162 -8.29 -6.19 -4.36
C ILE A 162 -7.89 -7.41 -5.19
N GLY A 163 -8.50 -7.59 -6.36
CA GLY A 163 -8.21 -8.69 -7.27
C GLY A 163 -6.98 -8.47 -8.16
N LYS A 164 -6.49 -7.22 -8.25
CA LYS A 164 -5.20 -6.84 -8.86
C LYS A 164 -4.03 -7.38 -8.03
#